data_AF-A0A179T8U7-F1
#
_entry.id   AF-A0A179T8U7-F1
#
_cell.length_a   1.000
_cell.length_b   1.000
_cell.length_c   1.000
_cell.angle_alpha   90.00
_cell.angle_beta   90.00
_cell.angle_gamma   90.00
#
_symmetry.space_group_name_H-M   'P 1'
#
loop_
_entity.id
_entity.type
_entity.pdbx_description
1 polymer ?
#
loop_
_entity_poly.entity_id
_entity_poly.type
_entity_poly.pdbx_seq_one_letter_code
_entity_poly.pdbx_strand_id
1 'polypeptide(L)'
;MSFINKLKDFFSTHQETRENHYNPDLKSHYYKTTYKNALQSVNSLIEQIPGMTVTSISEERGEMSVTIDKPRKGFLIVTVISVRPYETAVDFTATTNTFLPTDFGFSKKIILQLYKKLDEKETLVGTGKSGR
;
A
#
# COMPACT_ATOMS: atom_id res chain seq x y z
N MET A 1 -15.70 17.26 -3.14
CA MET A 1 -15.04 16.38 -2.14
C MET A 1 -15.37 16.88 -0.74
N SER A 2 -16.05 16.08 0.08
CA SER A 2 -16.51 16.51 1.41
C SER A 2 -15.38 16.50 2.45
N PHE A 3 -15.25 17.57 3.23
CA PHE A 3 -14.30 17.71 4.36
C PHE A 3 -14.40 16.56 5.36
N ILE A 4 -15.59 15.95 5.48
CA ILE A 4 -15.88 14.83 6.38
C ILE A 4 -15.02 13.60 6.08
N ASN A 5 -14.78 13.29 4.80
CA ASN A 5 -14.00 12.12 4.40
C ASN A 5 -12.51 12.30 4.69
N LYS A 6 -11.99 13.54 4.57
CA LYS A 6 -10.60 13.86 4.96
C LYS A 6 -10.38 13.77 6.47
N LEU A 7 -11.37 14.18 7.26
CA LEU A 7 -11.32 14.01 8.72
C LEU A 7 -11.37 12.52 9.09
N LYS A 8 -12.19 11.72 8.41
CA LYS A 8 -12.26 10.27 8.65
C LYS A 8 -10.93 9.54 8.42
N ASP A 9 -10.20 9.89 7.35
CA ASP A 9 -8.84 9.37 7.11
C ASP A 9 -7.87 9.72 8.25
N PHE A 10 -7.99 10.93 8.83
CA PHE A 10 -7.14 11.37 9.92
C PHE A 10 -7.54 10.76 11.26
N PHE A 11 -8.82 10.52 11.49
CA PHE A 11 -9.35 9.88 12.71
C PHE A 11 -9.43 8.35 12.62
N SER A 12 -8.62 7.75 11.77
CA SER A 12 -8.50 6.30 11.65
C SER A 12 -7.15 5.81 12.18
N THR A 13 -7.09 4.57 12.63
CA THR A 13 -5.85 3.83 12.89
C THR A 13 -5.49 2.88 11.74
N HIS A 14 -6.32 2.85 10.70
CA HIS A 14 -6.27 1.90 9.61
C HIS A 14 -6.61 2.57 8.29
N GLN A 15 -5.79 2.35 7.26
CA GLN A 15 -6.04 2.82 5.91
C GLN A 15 -5.76 1.70 4.91
N GLU A 16 -6.56 1.66 3.85
CA GLU A 16 -6.44 0.71 2.76
C GLU A 16 -6.45 1.45 1.41
N THR A 17 -5.85 0.83 0.41
CA THR A 17 -6.00 1.25 -0.98
C THR A 17 -7.08 0.40 -1.64
N ARG A 18 -7.79 1.01 -2.59
CA ARG A 18 -8.79 0.30 -3.39
C ARG A 18 -9.05 1.03 -4.68
N GLU A 19 -9.60 0.30 -5.64
CA GLU A 19 -9.92 0.80 -6.97
C GLU A 19 -10.68 2.14 -6.96
N ASN A 20 -11.81 2.16 -6.25
CA ASN A 20 -12.73 3.30 -6.18
C ASN A 20 -12.59 4.01 -4.83
N HIS A 21 -11.36 4.32 -4.42
CA HIS A 21 -11.14 5.08 -3.19
C HIS A 21 -11.56 6.55 -3.37
N TYR A 22 -12.29 7.12 -2.41
CA TYR A 22 -12.74 8.52 -2.44
C TYR A 22 -11.59 9.52 -2.39
N ASN A 23 -10.52 9.16 -1.71
CA ASN A 23 -9.27 9.90 -1.67
C ASN A 23 -8.38 9.37 -2.82
N PRO A 24 -8.03 10.23 -3.81
CA PRO A 24 -7.27 9.81 -4.99
C PRO A 24 -5.88 9.27 -4.65
N ASP A 25 -5.26 9.72 -3.54
CA ASP A 25 -3.94 9.25 -3.12
C ASP A 25 -3.95 7.80 -2.60
N LEU A 26 -5.15 7.24 -2.36
CA LEU A 26 -5.35 5.89 -1.83
C LEU A 26 -6.03 4.98 -2.85
N LYS A 27 -5.93 5.34 -4.13
CA LYS A 27 -6.33 4.46 -5.22
C LYS A 27 -5.27 3.40 -5.47
N SER A 28 -5.68 2.23 -5.91
CA SER A 28 -4.79 1.15 -6.34
C SER A 28 -3.85 1.63 -7.45
N HIS A 29 -2.55 1.35 -7.35
CA HIS A 29 -1.58 1.65 -8.40
C HIS A 29 -1.38 0.44 -9.31
N TYR A 30 -1.25 0.71 -10.60
CA TYR A 30 -1.01 -0.28 -11.64
C TYR A 30 0.36 -0.05 -12.24
N TYR A 31 1.17 -1.10 -12.35
CA TYR A 31 2.53 -1.01 -12.88
C TYR A 31 2.73 -1.89 -14.10
N LYS A 32 3.54 -1.42 -15.04
CA LYS A 32 3.92 -2.15 -16.26
C LYS A 32 4.94 -3.24 -15.97
N THR A 33 4.54 -4.26 -15.21
CA THR A 33 5.43 -5.31 -14.75
C THR A 33 4.68 -6.63 -14.60
N THR A 34 5.42 -7.72 -14.45
CA THR A 34 4.84 -9.04 -14.19
C THR A 34 4.58 -9.22 -12.70
N TYR A 35 3.68 -10.14 -12.34
CA TYR A 35 3.38 -10.49 -10.95
C TYR A 35 4.66 -10.77 -10.12
N LYS A 36 5.54 -11.63 -10.64
CA LYS A 36 6.77 -12.03 -9.95
C LYS A 36 7.70 -10.84 -9.73
N ASN A 37 7.85 -9.98 -10.74
CA ASN A 37 8.68 -8.79 -10.64
C ASN A 37 8.09 -7.77 -9.67
N ALA A 38 6.78 -7.53 -9.68
CA ALA A 38 6.11 -6.67 -8.70
C ALA A 38 6.35 -7.17 -7.27
N LEU A 39 6.13 -8.46 -7.02
CA LEU A 39 6.30 -9.05 -5.69
C LEU A 39 7.75 -8.90 -5.21
N GLN A 40 8.73 -9.19 -6.06
CA GLN A 40 10.14 -8.99 -5.76
C GLN A 40 10.48 -7.51 -5.53
N SER A 41 9.94 -6.62 -6.37
CA SER A 41 10.19 -5.19 -6.28
C SER A 41 9.69 -4.60 -4.98
N VAL A 42 8.50 -5.01 -4.54
CA VAL A 42 7.93 -4.63 -3.25
C VAL A 42 8.72 -5.24 -2.10
N ASN A 43 9.09 -6.53 -2.16
CA ASN A 43 9.90 -7.17 -1.12
C ASN A 43 11.21 -6.41 -0.88
N SER A 44 11.98 -6.18 -1.94
CA SER A 44 13.26 -5.46 -1.84
C SER A 44 13.09 -4.00 -1.42
N LEU A 45 11.94 -3.37 -1.72
CA LEU A 45 11.65 -2.01 -1.26
C LEU A 45 11.42 -1.99 0.25
N ILE A 46 10.68 -2.96 0.78
CA ILE A 46 10.39 -3.06 2.22
C ILE A 46 11.64 -3.39 3.02
N GLU A 47 12.47 -4.31 2.54
CA GLU A 47 13.77 -4.67 3.16
C GLU A 47 14.72 -3.47 3.30
N GLN A 48 14.59 -2.46 2.43
CA GLN A 48 15.39 -1.23 2.48
C GLN A 48 14.85 -0.19 3.46
N ILE A 49 13.65 -0.36 4.00
CA ILE A 49 13.02 0.61 4.92
C ILE A 49 13.33 0.19 6.36
N PRO A 50 14.11 0.99 7.12
CA PRO A 50 14.42 0.66 8.51
C PRO A 50 13.16 0.60 9.37
N GLY A 51 13.03 -0.46 10.16
CA GLY A 51 11.89 -0.66 11.06
C GLY A 51 10.69 -1.35 10.43
N MET A 52 10.80 -1.85 9.20
CA MET A 52 9.85 -2.77 8.59
C MET A 52 10.50 -4.15 8.42
N THR A 53 9.76 -5.21 8.70
CA THR A 53 10.21 -6.60 8.56
C THR A 53 9.14 -7.42 7.87
N VAL A 54 9.47 -8.04 6.75
CA VAL A 54 8.58 -9.00 6.07
C VAL A 54 8.49 -10.26 6.92
N THR A 55 7.28 -10.64 7.32
CA THR A 55 7.04 -11.80 8.18
C THR A 55 6.60 -13.03 7.40
N SER A 56 5.87 -12.84 6.30
CA SER A 56 5.46 -13.92 5.40
C SER A 56 5.15 -13.39 4.00
N ILE A 57 5.33 -14.27 3.02
CA ILE A 57 4.94 -14.05 1.62
C ILE A 57 4.10 -15.25 1.20
N SER A 58 2.86 -15.01 0.78
CA SER A 58 1.97 -15.99 0.18
C SER A 58 1.92 -15.74 -1.33
N GLU A 59 2.83 -16.37 -2.07
CA GLU A 59 2.88 -16.24 -3.53
C GLU A 59 1.62 -16.76 -4.23
N GLU A 60 0.90 -17.71 -3.62
CA GLU A 60 -0.36 -18.23 -4.16
C GLU A 60 -1.48 -17.19 -4.10
N ARG A 61 -1.51 -16.38 -3.04
CA ARG A 61 -2.55 -15.37 -2.81
C ARG A 61 -2.16 -13.97 -3.29
N GLY A 62 -0.89 -13.77 -3.64
CA GLY A 62 -0.38 -12.43 -3.94
C GLY A 62 -0.26 -11.56 -2.70
N GLU A 63 -0.09 -12.13 -1.52
CA GLU A 63 -0.08 -11.38 -0.27
C GLU A 63 1.29 -11.39 0.39
N MET A 64 1.68 -10.26 0.98
CA MET A 64 2.88 -10.12 1.79
C MET A 64 2.54 -9.42 3.10
N SER A 65 2.92 -10.05 4.20
CA SER A 65 2.72 -9.53 5.55
C SER A 65 3.98 -8.88 6.07
N VAL A 66 3.84 -7.71 6.67
CA VAL A 66 4.96 -6.89 7.14
C VAL A 66 4.63 -6.33 8.52
N THR A 67 5.54 -6.54 9.47
CA THR A 67 5.50 -5.89 10.77
C THR A 67 6.27 -4.58 10.69
N ILE A 68 5.69 -3.52 11.25
CA ILE A 68 6.33 -2.22 11.41
C ILE A 68 6.65 -2.06 12.89
N ASP A 69 7.94 -1.96 13.24
CA ASP A 69 8.40 -1.76 14.61
C ASP A 69 8.72 -0.29 14.90
N LYS A 70 9.08 0.49 13.88
CA LYS A 70 9.44 1.92 14.00
C LYS A 70 8.89 2.73 12.82
N PRO A 71 8.60 4.04 13.03
CA PRO A 71 8.63 4.77 14.30
C PRO A 71 7.41 4.49 15.19
N ARG A 72 6.40 3.76 14.69
CA ARG A 72 5.23 3.34 15.46
C ARG A 72 4.87 1.91 15.08
N LYS A 73 4.50 1.11 16.09
CA LYS A 73 4.13 -0.29 15.87
C LYS A 73 2.89 -0.39 14.99
N GLY A 74 2.91 -1.31 14.04
CA GLY A 74 1.81 -1.53 13.12
C GLY A 74 2.01 -2.77 12.26
N PHE A 75 1.05 -3.00 11.39
CA PHE A 75 1.04 -4.10 10.45
C PHE A 75 0.67 -3.57 9.06
N LEU A 76 1.35 -4.08 8.05
CA LEU A 76 1.13 -3.75 6.66
C LEU A 76 0.91 -5.07 5.91
N ILE A 77 -0.17 -5.11 5.14
CA ILE A 77 -0.43 -6.16 4.14
C ILE A 77 -0.24 -5.51 2.78
N VAL A 78 0.55 -6.16 1.93
CA VAL A 78 0.65 -5.84 0.52
C VAL A 78 -0.11 -6.90 -0.25
N THR A 79 -0.94 -6.48 -1.22
CA THR A 79 -1.62 -7.36 -2.14
C THR A 79 -1.16 -7.04 -3.57
N VAL A 80 -0.68 -8.06 -4.29
CA VAL A 80 -0.14 -7.98 -5.65
C VAL A 80 -1.01 -8.82 -6.57
N ILE A 81 -1.62 -8.21 -7.57
CA ILE A 81 -2.61 -8.87 -8.43
C ILE A 81 -2.21 -8.69 -9.89
N SER A 82 -1.99 -9.79 -10.61
CA SER A 82 -1.81 -9.74 -12.07
C SER A 82 -3.15 -9.42 -12.75
N VAL A 83 -3.24 -8.26 -13.40
CA VAL A 83 -4.48 -7.80 -14.03
C VAL A 83 -4.57 -8.31 -15.46
N ARG A 84 -3.46 -8.20 -16.20
CA ARG A 84 -3.26 -8.69 -17.56
C ARG A 84 -1.76 -8.84 -17.82
N PRO A 85 -1.32 -9.45 -18.94
CA PRO A 85 0.10 -9.57 -19.22
C PRO A 85 0.83 -8.23 -19.14
N TYR A 86 1.90 -8.19 -18.34
CA TYR A 86 2.71 -7.00 -18.07
C TYR A 86 1.97 -5.83 -17.40
N GLU A 87 0.86 -6.09 -16.70
CA GLU A 87 0.19 -5.11 -15.85
C GLU A 87 -0.22 -5.74 -14.53
N THR A 88 0.34 -5.22 -13.45
CA THR A 88 0.14 -5.74 -12.09
C THR A 88 -0.32 -4.61 -11.17
N ALA A 89 -1.39 -4.84 -10.44
CA ALA A 89 -1.87 -3.95 -9.38
C ALA A 89 -1.12 -4.23 -8.08
N VAL A 90 -0.79 -3.17 -7.35
CA VAL A 90 -0.24 -3.26 -5.98
C VAL A 90 -1.10 -2.42 -5.05
N ASP A 91 -1.64 -3.09 -4.05
CA ASP A 91 -2.50 -2.53 -3.01
C ASP A 91 -1.87 -2.71 -1.63
N PHE A 92 -2.23 -1.81 -0.72
CA PHE A 92 -1.71 -1.76 0.63
C PHE A 92 -2.83 -1.60 1.65
N THR A 93 -2.70 -2.34 2.73
CA THR A 93 -3.54 -2.20 3.92
C THR A 93 -2.63 -1.99 5.12
N ALA A 94 -2.67 -0.79 5.71
CA ALA A 94 -1.82 -0.39 6.83
C ALA A 94 -2.66 -0.17 8.08
N THR A 95 -2.31 -0.86 9.16
CA THR A 95 -2.93 -0.74 10.47
C THR A 95 -1.89 -0.35 11.50
N THR A 96 -2.21 0.64 12.32
CA THR A 96 -1.36 1.13 13.40
C THR A 96 -1.80 0.52 14.73
N ASN A 97 -0.87 -0.02 15.50
CA ASN A 97 -1.13 -0.49 16.86
C ASN A 97 -1.04 0.69 17.84
N THR A 98 -2.17 1.32 18.13
CA THR A 98 -2.30 2.42 19.10
C THR A 98 -3.60 2.28 19.90
N PHE A 99 -3.60 2.72 21.16
CA PHE A 99 -4.80 2.79 21.99
C PHE A 99 -5.66 4.03 21.71
N LEU A 100 -5.15 4.96 20.89
CA LEU A 100 -5.88 6.15 20.48
C LEU A 100 -6.86 5.83 19.35
N PRO A 101 -7.96 6.58 19.21
CA PRO A 101 -8.89 6.42 18.10
C PRO A 101 -8.28 6.83 16.74
N THR A 102 -7.09 7.43 16.73
CA THR A 102 -6.41 7.95 15.55
C THR A 102 -4.93 7.60 15.57
N ASP A 103 -4.35 7.36 14.39
CA ASP A 103 -2.91 7.28 14.22
C ASP A 103 -2.26 8.58 13.73
N PHE A 104 -3.01 9.68 13.66
CA PHE A 104 -2.60 10.98 13.11
C PHE A 104 -2.14 10.92 11.65
N GLY A 105 -2.76 10.04 10.86
CA GLY A 105 -2.48 9.84 9.44
C GLY A 105 -1.21 9.02 9.16
N PHE A 106 -0.71 8.28 10.14
CA PHE A 106 0.51 7.48 10.01
C PHE A 106 0.36 6.35 8.99
N SER A 107 -0.73 5.57 9.07
CA SER A 107 -1.05 4.52 8.10
C SER A 107 -1.12 5.06 6.67
N LYS A 108 -1.86 6.16 6.46
CA LYS A 108 -1.90 6.85 5.15
C LYS A 108 -0.49 7.23 4.69
N LYS A 109 0.31 7.85 5.56
CA LYS A 109 1.67 8.31 5.21
C LYS A 109 2.57 7.17 4.77
N ILE A 110 2.50 6.01 5.42
CA ILE A 110 3.25 4.81 5.01
C ILE A 110 2.87 4.40 3.59
N ILE A 111 1.57 4.26 3.31
CA ILE A 111 1.08 3.87 1.98
C ILE A 111 1.62 4.81 0.90
N LEU A 112 1.54 6.12 1.12
CA LEU A 112 2.04 7.11 0.15
C LEU A 112 3.55 7.05 -0.04
N GLN A 113 4.32 6.77 1.02
CA GLN A 113 5.77 6.61 0.90
C GLN A 113 6.15 5.34 0.13
N LEU A 114 5.42 4.25 0.33
CA LEU A 114 5.62 2.99 -0.40
C LEU A 114 5.29 3.19 -1.88
N TYR A 115 4.15 3.81 -2.19
CA TYR A 115 3.80 4.13 -3.57
C TYR A 115 4.84 5.01 -4.24
N LYS A 116 5.27 6.11 -3.60
CA LYS A 116 6.30 6.98 -4.17
C LYS A 116 7.57 6.19 -4.52
N LYS A 117 8.05 5.34 -3.61
CA LYS A 117 9.25 4.52 -3.85
C LYS A 117 9.05 3.46 -4.93
N LEU A 118 7.83 2.93 -5.06
CA LEU A 118 7.50 1.94 -6.07
C LEU A 118 7.34 2.59 -7.45
N ASP A 119 6.73 3.77 -7.54
CA ASP A 119 6.63 4.61 -8.74
C ASP A 119 8.02 5.02 -9.28
N GLU A 120 9.02 5.18 -8.39
CA GLU A 120 10.42 5.43 -8.78
C GLU A 120 11.10 4.17 -9.34
N LYS A 121 10.65 2.97 -8.96
CA LYS A 121 11.27 1.69 -9.30
C LYS A 121 10.60 0.99 -10.49
N GLU A 122 9.29 1.13 -10.62
CA GLU A 122 8.44 0.47 -11.61
C GLU A 122 7.70 1.53 -12.45
N THR A 123 7.39 1.19 -13.71
CA THR A 123 6.65 2.13 -14.57
C THR A 123 5.16 2.14 -14.20
N LEU A 124 4.69 3.21 -13.55
CA LEU A 124 3.27 3.44 -13.27
C LEU A 124 2.46 3.59 -14.57
N VAL A 125 1.39 2.82 -14.73
CA VAL A 125 0.48 2.89 -15.89
C VAL A 125 -0.86 3.53 -15.56
N GLY A 126 -1.25 3.58 -14.28
CA GLY A 126 -2.50 4.22 -13.86
C GLY A 126 -2.79 4.06 -12.36
N THR A 127 -3.80 4.79 -11.89
CA THR A 127 -4.26 4.78 -10.50
C THR A 127 -5.78 4.72 -10.42
N GLY A 128 -6.34 3.65 -9.86
CA GLY A 128 -7.77 3.38 -9.85
C GLY A 128 -8.37 3.26 -11.26
N LYS A 129 -9.11 2.21 -11.56
CA LYS A 129 -9.85 2.04 -12.82
C LYS A 129 -11.05 2.99 -12.84
N SER A 130 -10.74 4.25 -13.07
CA SER A 130 -11.48 5.10 -14.00
C SER A 130 -10.66 5.18 -15.29
N GLY A 131 -10.47 4.03 -15.94
CA GLY A 131 -9.75 3.91 -17.21
C GLY A 131 -10.52 3.00 -18.16
N ARG A 132 -11.62 3.53 -18.72
CA ARG A 132 -11.96 3.26 -20.11
C ARG A 132 -11.20 4.27 -20.96
#